data_AF-A0A8T2ZMA5-F1
#
_entry.id   AF-A0A8T2ZMA5-F1
#
_cell.length_a   1.000
_cell.length_b   1.000
_cell.length_c   1.000
_cell.angle_alpha   90.00
_cell.angle_beta   90.00
_cell.angle_gamma   90.00
#
_symmetry.space_group_name_H-M   'P 1'
#
loop_
_entity.id
_entity.type
_entity.pdbx_description
1 polymer ?
#
loop_
_entity_poly.entity_id
_entity_poly.type
_entity_poly.pdbx_seq_one_letter_code
_entity_poly.pdbx_strand_id
1 'polypeptide(L)'
;MVVSSFFPRLWIAVFIANMLIVENSSMLNKAAVLLAIRSRRWVALFILVILDKKVSLCASLKLTLVPSSHYGKKSVVEAKFREVEKESCNSNPSSPSIKHTLKNDTDLLACKAEYFNQCGEYQKCFELTSDLLEKDPFHLKCTLVHIAAAMELGNSNELYLMASNLVKDYPQKALSWFAVGCCYYCIKKYDQSRRYFSKATSLDGTFAPAWIGFGNAYAAQEEGDKAMSAYRTAARLFSG
;
A
#
# COMPACT_ATOMS: atom_id res chain seq x y z
N MET A 1 -12.74 41.05 -11.95
CA MET A 1 -12.78 39.62 -12.32
C MET A 1 -13.98 39.00 -11.65
N VAL A 2 -15.04 38.87 -12.45
CA VAL A 2 -16.30 38.20 -12.16
C VAL A 2 -16.10 36.72 -12.50
N VAL A 3 -16.73 35.80 -11.76
CA VAL A 3 -17.56 34.69 -12.28
C VAL A 3 -17.96 33.75 -11.13
N SER A 4 -19.26 33.85 -10.83
CA SER A 4 -20.21 32.79 -10.49
C SER A 4 -20.07 31.98 -9.20
N SER A 5 -20.55 32.58 -8.11
CA SER A 5 -21.48 31.91 -7.20
C SER A 5 -22.86 31.78 -7.88
N PHE A 6 -23.12 30.71 -8.63
CA PHE A 6 -24.47 30.37 -9.10
C PHE A 6 -24.54 28.85 -9.29
N PHE A 7 -25.71 28.27 -8.97
CA PHE A 7 -26.08 26.83 -8.92
C PHE A 7 -26.08 26.20 -7.53
N PRO A 8 -27.24 26.30 -6.85
CA PRO A 8 -27.96 25.05 -6.56
C PRO A 8 -29.48 25.08 -6.78
N ARG A 9 -30.06 26.15 -7.33
CA ARG A 9 -31.54 26.29 -7.40
C ARG A 9 -32.23 25.54 -8.55
N LEU A 10 -31.52 25.19 -9.64
CA LEU A 10 -32.11 24.42 -10.75
C LEU A 10 -32.15 22.90 -10.49
N TRP A 11 -31.25 22.37 -9.66
CA TRP A 11 -31.13 20.93 -9.42
C TRP A 11 -32.24 20.39 -8.51
N ILE A 12 -32.67 21.18 -7.53
CA ILE A 12 -33.79 20.82 -6.64
C ILE A 12 -35.11 20.82 -7.43
N ALA A 13 -35.29 21.76 -8.37
CA ALA A 13 -36.48 21.80 -9.23
C ALA A 13 -36.59 20.58 -10.16
N VAL A 14 -35.47 20.14 -10.74
CA VAL A 14 -35.43 18.94 -11.61
C VAL A 14 -35.61 17.65 -10.81
N PHE A 15 -35.13 17.61 -9.57
CA PHE A 15 -35.30 16.45 -8.68
C PHE A 15 -36.74 16.32 -8.17
N ILE A 16 -37.39 17.45 -7.82
CA ILE A 16 -38.80 17.46 -7.40
C ILE A 16 -39.74 17.19 -8.59
N ALA A 17 -39.44 17.72 -9.78
CA ALA A 17 -40.23 17.45 -10.98
C ALA A 17 -40.19 15.97 -11.40
N ASN A 18 -39.05 15.28 -11.20
CA ASN A 18 -38.92 13.86 -11.51
C ASN A 18 -39.57 12.94 -10.46
N MET A 19 -39.82 13.42 -9.25
CA MET A 19 -40.48 12.63 -8.20
C MET A 19 -42.01 12.66 -8.32
N LEU A 20 -42.58 13.76 -8.83
CA LEU A 20 -44.04 13.91 -9.04
C LEU A 20 -44.57 13.16 -10.28
N ILE A 21 -43.71 12.69 -11.18
CA ILE A 21 -44.12 11.99 -12.42
C ILE A 21 -44.37 10.49 -12.18
N VAL A 22 -44.09 9.96 -11.00
CA VAL A 22 -44.23 8.51 -10.72
C VAL A 22 -45.64 8.08 -10.32
N GLU A 23 -46.57 9.00 -10.01
CA GLU A 23 -47.85 8.63 -9.37
C GLU A 23 -49.12 8.74 -10.24
N ASN A 24 -49.02 8.93 -11.56
CA ASN A 24 -50.23 8.92 -12.40
C ASN A 24 -50.05 8.11 -13.69
N SER A 25 -50.44 6.84 -13.61
CA SER A 25 -50.48 5.90 -14.70
C SER A 25 -51.80 6.05 -15.50
N SER A 26 -51.74 6.65 -16.68
CA SER A 26 -52.68 6.28 -17.75
C SER A 26 -52.17 6.66 -19.14
N MET A 27 -51.84 5.62 -19.91
CA MET A 27 -52.13 5.51 -21.35
C MET A 27 -51.67 6.67 -22.26
N LEU A 28 -50.39 7.06 -22.25
CA LEU A 28 -49.75 7.68 -23.41
C LEU A 28 -48.23 7.55 -23.31
N ASN A 29 -47.61 7.18 -24.43
CA ASN A 29 -46.18 7.22 -24.71
C ASN A 29 -45.30 6.00 -24.32
N LYS A 30 -45.51 4.88 -25.04
CA LYS A 30 -44.41 3.92 -25.32
C LYS A 30 -43.18 4.61 -25.95
N ALA A 31 -43.38 5.72 -26.66
CA ALA A 31 -42.30 6.57 -27.19
C ALA A 31 -41.54 7.34 -26.09
N ALA A 32 -42.21 7.81 -25.02
CA ALA A 32 -41.57 8.54 -23.92
C ALA A 32 -40.79 7.60 -23.00
N VAL A 33 -41.25 6.35 -22.82
CA VAL A 33 -40.49 5.32 -22.10
C VAL A 33 -39.24 4.92 -22.88
N LEU A 34 -39.30 4.79 -24.21
CA LEU A 34 -38.12 4.52 -25.05
C LEU A 34 -37.14 5.70 -25.09
N LEU A 35 -37.62 6.95 -25.11
CA LEU A 35 -36.77 8.15 -24.98
C LEU A 35 -36.16 8.28 -23.57
N ALA A 36 -36.92 7.93 -22.52
CA ALA A 36 -36.42 7.89 -21.15
C ALA A 36 -35.38 6.78 -20.95
N ILE A 37 -35.56 5.60 -21.53
CA ILE A 37 -34.56 4.51 -21.52
C ILE A 37 -33.31 4.89 -22.32
N ARG A 38 -33.48 5.55 -23.47
CA ARG A 38 -32.35 6.07 -24.26
C ARG A 38 -31.56 7.12 -23.48
N SER A 39 -32.23 8.02 -22.76
CA SER A 39 -31.57 9.01 -21.87
C SER A 39 -30.87 8.38 -20.66
N ARG A 40 -31.45 7.34 -20.05
CA ARG A 40 -30.85 6.61 -18.91
C ARG A 40 -29.63 5.78 -19.32
N ARG A 41 -29.60 5.30 -20.57
CA ARG A 41 -28.44 4.58 -21.11
C ARG A 41 -27.22 5.49 -21.27
N TRP A 42 -27.44 6.77 -21.64
CA TRP A 42 -26.40 7.79 -21.63
C TRP A 42 -26.02 8.18 -20.20
N VAL A 43 -26.96 8.30 -19.25
CA VAL A 43 -26.61 8.57 -17.85
C VAL A 43 -25.81 7.41 -17.24
N ALA A 44 -26.15 6.16 -17.53
CA ALA A 44 -25.39 4.99 -17.10
C ALA A 44 -24.03 4.90 -17.79
N LEU A 45 -23.93 5.18 -19.10
CA LEU A 45 -22.64 5.30 -19.79
C LEU A 45 -21.81 6.46 -19.27
N PHE A 46 -22.43 7.59 -18.90
CA PHE A 46 -21.74 8.77 -18.39
C PHE A 46 -21.27 8.53 -16.94
N ILE A 47 -22.06 7.83 -16.12
CA ILE A 47 -21.67 7.38 -14.79
C ILE A 47 -20.58 6.30 -14.88
N LEU A 48 -20.66 5.36 -15.83
CA LEU A 48 -19.59 4.39 -16.09
C LEU A 48 -18.32 5.07 -16.59
N VAL A 49 -18.41 6.04 -17.50
CA VAL A 49 -17.27 6.84 -17.97
C VAL A 49 -16.70 7.72 -16.84
N ILE A 50 -17.52 8.24 -15.92
CA ILE A 50 -17.06 8.99 -14.75
C ILE A 50 -16.46 8.07 -13.69
N LEU A 51 -16.99 6.87 -13.48
CA LEU A 51 -16.44 5.86 -12.56
C LEU A 51 -15.14 5.27 -13.10
N ASP A 52 -15.07 4.96 -14.39
CA ASP A 52 -13.89 4.45 -15.07
C ASP A 52 -12.80 5.54 -15.16
N LYS A 53 -13.19 6.80 -15.43
CA LYS A 53 -12.28 7.95 -15.29
C LYS A 53 -11.89 8.21 -13.84
N LYS A 54 -12.73 8.02 -12.82
CA LYS A 54 -12.35 8.19 -11.40
C LYS A 54 -11.46 7.06 -10.88
N VAL A 55 -11.64 5.83 -11.35
CA VAL A 55 -10.74 4.69 -11.05
C VAL A 55 -9.41 4.90 -11.75
N SER A 56 -9.41 5.37 -13.01
CA SER A 56 -8.20 5.76 -13.73
C SER A 56 -7.54 7.01 -13.12
N LEU A 57 -8.32 7.97 -12.58
CA LEU A 57 -7.80 9.13 -11.85
C LEU A 57 -7.28 8.75 -10.46
N CYS A 58 -7.83 7.74 -9.78
CA CYS A 58 -7.30 7.24 -8.50
C CYS A 58 -6.04 6.39 -8.71
N ALA A 59 -5.97 5.59 -9.79
CA ALA A 59 -4.75 4.92 -10.21
C ALA A 59 -3.69 5.95 -10.63
N SER A 60 -4.08 7.00 -11.34
CA SER A 60 -3.22 8.13 -11.68
C SER A 60 -2.84 8.96 -10.45
N LEU A 61 -3.71 9.15 -9.46
CA LEU A 61 -3.37 9.86 -8.22
C LEU A 61 -2.42 9.06 -7.32
N LYS A 62 -2.52 7.72 -7.30
CA LYS A 62 -1.49 6.85 -6.70
C LYS A 62 -0.16 6.91 -7.46
N LEU A 63 -0.19 7.12 -8.78
CA LEU A 63 1.02 7.34 -9.60
C LEU A 63 1.57 8.77 -9.52
N THR A 64 0.77 9.80 -9.26
CA THR A 64 1.20 11.21 -9.26
C THR A 64 1.64 11.72 -7.90
N LEU A 65 1.37 11.00 -6.80
CA LEU A 65 1.92 11.31 -5.48
C LEU A 65 3.29 10.68 -5.21
N VAL A 66 3.83 9.92 -6.16
CA VAL A 66 5.26 9.57 -6.14
C VAL A 66 6.00 10.69 -6.88
N PRO A 67 6.88 11.45 -6.20
CA PRO A 67 7.61 12.52 -6.86
C PRO A 67 8.46 11.94 -8.00
N SER A 68 8.35 12.52 -9.19
CA SER A 68 9.10 12.16 -10.40
C SER A 68 10.63 12.22 -10.25
N SER A 69 11.15 12.77 -9.15
CA SER A 69 12.58 12.73 -8.80
C SER A 69 13.06 11.34 -8.34
N HIS A 70 12.17 10.45 -7.89
CA HIS A 70 12.54 9.11 -7.42
C HIS A 70 12.87 8.14 -8.57
N TYR A 71 12.22 8.30 -9.73
CA TYR A 71 12.40 7.40 -10.87
C TYR A 71 13.77 7.53 -11.54
N GLY A 72 14.36 8.74 -11.54
CA GLY A 72 15.73 8.96 -12.03
C GLY A 72 16.81 8.38 -11.11
N LYS A 73 16.55 8.31 -9.79
CA LYS A 73 17.43 7.63 -8.83
C LYS A 73 17.31 6.11 -8.93
N LYS A 74 16.10 5.62 -9.27
CA LYS A 74 15.80 4.19 -9.49
C LYS A 74 16.77 3.58 -10.51
N SER A 75 16.89 4.19 -11.70
CA SER A 75 17.77 3.68 -12.76
C SER A 75 19.26 3.66 -12.39
N VAL A 76 19.74 4.67 -11.64
CA VAL A 76 21.14 4.76 -11.20
C VAL A 76 21.47 3.71 -10.14
N VAL A 77 20.58 3.49 -9.18
CA VAL A 77 20.78 2.50 -8.13
C VAL A 77 20.75 1.09 -8.70
N GLU A 78 19.79 0.80 -9.58
CA GLU A 78 19.78 -0.48 -10.31
C GLU A 78 20.97 -0.65 -11.26
N ALA A 79 21.47 0.42 -11.88
CA ALA A 79 22.69 0.37 -12.68
C ALA A 79 23.89 0.02 -11.81
N LYS A 80 24.03 0.64 -10.62
CA LYS A 80 25.08 0.31 -9.64
C LYS A 80 24.96 -1.11 -9.13
N PHE A 81 23.77 -1.59 -8.80
CA PHE A 81 23.57 -3.00 -8.43
C PHE A 81 23.91 -3.94 -9.59
N ARG A 82 23.55 -3.58 -10.82
CA ARG A 82 23.93 -4.34 -12.02
C ARG A 82 25.42 -4.28 -12.32
N GLU A 83 26.11 -3.19 -12.02
CA GLU A 83 27.56 -3.07 -12.12
C GLU A 83 28.22 -4.00 -11.09
N VAL A 84 27.77 -3.98 -9.84
CA VAL A 84 28.22 -4.93 -8.80
C VAL A 84 27.96 -6.38 -9.24
N GLU A 85 26.84 -6.67 -9.90
CA GLU A 85 26.53 -8.00 -10.44
C GLU A 85 27.36 -8.35 -11.69
N LYS A 86 27.64 -7.40 -12.61
CA LYS A 86 28.36 -7.61 -13.88
C LYS A 86 29.87 -7.65 -13.70
N GLU A 87 30.43 -6.82 -12.82
CA GLU A 87 31.84 -6.91 -12.41
C GLU A 87 32.14 -8.27 -11.75
N SER A 88 31.11 -8.97 -11.25
CA SER A 88 31.22 -10.34 -10.73
C SER A 88 31.44 -11.41 -11.81
N CYS A 89 31.19 -11.13 -13.09
CA CYS A 89 31.35 -12.10 -14.19
C CYS A 89 32.67 -11.96 -14.98
N ASN A 90 33.39 -10.84 -14.87
CA ASN A 90 34.48 -10.49 -15.80
C ASN A 90 35.90 -10.42 -15.19
N SER A 91 36.12 -10.79 -13.93
CA SER A 91 37.47 -10.67 -13.32
C SER A 91 38.17 -12.00 -13.05
N ASN A 92 39.37 -12.13 -13.63
CA ASN A 92 40.33 -13.23 -13.50
C ASN A 92 40.60 -13.69 -12.04
N PRO A 93 41.05 -14.96 -11.83
CA PRO A 93 41.03 -15.65 -10.52
C PRO A 93 42.10 -15.22 -9.50
N SER A 94 42.84 -14.13 -9.72
CA SER A 94 44.12 -13.88 -9.03
C SER A 94 44.07 -12.92 -7.82
N SER A 95 42.90 -12.63 -7.25
CA SER A 95 42.80 -11.89 -5.97
C SER A 95 41.60 -12.36 -5.10
N PRO A 96 41.80 -13.31 -4.16
CA PRO A 96 40.70 -14.10 -3.60
C PRO A 96 40.20 -13.70 -2.19
N SER A 97 39.99 -12.42 -1.85
CA SER A 97 39.62 -12.11 -0.45
C SER A 97 38.54 -11.04 -0.19
N ILE A 98 38.25 -10.11 -1.11
CA ILE A 98 37.31 -9.01 -0.83
C ILE A 98 36.01 -9.12 -1.65
N LYS A 99 36.09 -9.73 -2.85
CA LYS A 99 35.03 -9.67 -3.87
C LYS A 99 33.92 -10.72 -3.68
N HIS A 100 34.27 -11.91 -3.19
CA HIS A 100 33.29 -12.97 -2.89
C HIS A 100 32.54 -12.72 -1.57
N THR A 101 33.10 -11.85 -0.73
CA THR A 101 32.54 -11.42 0.55
C THR A 101 31.35 -10.48 0.31
N LEU A 102 31.50 -9.48 -0.56
CA LEU A 102 30.48 -8.45 -0.83
C LEU A 102 29.17 -8.97 -1.45
N LYS A 103 29.21 -10.06 -2.24
CA LYS A 103 28.01 -10.67 -2.86
C LYS A 103 27.18 -11.49 -1.86
N ASN A 104 27.85 -12.00 -0.82
CA ASN A 104 27.22 -12.73 0.27
C ASN A 104 26.98 -11.85 1.51
N ASP A 105 27.38 -10.58 1.47
CA ASP A 105 27.10 -9.65 2.56
C ASP A 105 25.59 -9.46 2.66
N THR A 106 25.04 -10.03 3.72
CA THR A 106 23.61 -10.03 4.03
C THR A 106 23.06 -8.61 4.10
N ASP A 107 23.88 -7.66 4.53
CA ASP A 107 23.55 -6.24 4.61
C ASP A 107 23.33 -5.58 3.24
N LEU A 108 24.12 -5.95 2.22
CA LEU A 108 23.95 -5.41 0.87
C LEU A 108 22.65 -5.94 0.24
N LEU A 109 22.38 -7.22 0.44
CA LEU A 109 21.14 -7.86 0.01
C LEU A 109 19.93 -7.27 0.73
N ALA A 110 20.03 -6.99 2.04
CA ALA A 110 18.98 -6.29 2.79
C ALA A 110 18.71 -4.88 2.22
N CYS A 111 19.77 -4.10 1.93
CA CYS A 111 19.63 -2.80 1.25
C CYS A 111 18.93 -2.93 -0.11
N LYS A 112 19.25 -3.98 -0.87
CA LYS A 112 18.61 -4.25 -2.16
C LYS A 112 17.13 -4.63 -2.01
N ALA A 113 16.77 -5.41 -0.99
CA ALA A 113 15.37 -5.71 -0.66
C ALA A 113 14.59 -4.44 -0.32
N GLU A 114 15.14 -3.60 0.55
CA GLU A 114 14.52 -2.31 0.94
C GLU A 114 14.25 -1.45 -0.30
N TYR A 115 15.22 -1.40 -1.21
CA TYR A 115 15.08 -0.68 -2.47
C TYR A 115 13.95 -1.24 -3.34
N PHE A 116 13.83 -2.57 -3.50
CA PHE A 116 12.73 -3.16 -4.27
C PHE A 116 11.36 -2.89 -3.64
N ASN A 117 11.27 -2.91 -2.30
CA ASN A 117 10.06 -2.56 -1.57
C ASN A 117 9.65 -1.09 -1.84
N GLN A 118 10.60 -0.15 -1.82
CA GLN A 118 10.35 1.26 -2.16
C GLN A 118 9.94 1.45 -3.63
N CYS A 119 10.44 0.60 -4.53
CA CYS A 119 10.10 0.62 -5.95
C CYS A 119 8.72 0.01 -6.26
N GLY A 120 8.08 -0.62 -5.27
CA GLY A 120 6.81 -1.36 -5.44
C GLY A 120 6.97 -2.74 -6.09
N GLU A 121 8.20 -3.24 -6.24
CA GLU A 121 8.48 -4.57 -6.82
C GLU A 121 8.45 -5.64 -5.72
N TYR A 122 7.28 -5.82 -5.11
CA TYR A 122 7.11 -6.67 -3.93
C TYR A 122 7.43 -8.15 -4.17
N GLN A 123 7.18 -8.66 -5.39
CA GLN A 123 7.48 -10.06 -5.73
C GLN A 123 8.98 -10.35 -5.66
N LYS A 124 9.81 -9.53 -6.32
CA LYS A 124 11.27 -9.68 -6.28
C LYS A 124 11.83 -9.43 -4.87
N CYS A 125 11.23 -8.49 -4.15
CA CYS A 125 11.57 -8.23 -2.76
C CYS A 125 11.31 -9.47 -1.90
N PHE A 126 10.17 -10.13 -2.08
CA PHE A 126 9.80 -11.32 -1.33
C PHE A 126 10.77 -12.49 -1.59
N GLU A 127 11.07 -12.77 -2.86
CA GLU A 127 12.04 -13.82 -3.24
C GLU A 127 13.44 -13.53 -2.69
N LEU A 128 13.92 -12.29 -2.82
CA LEU A 128 15.24 -11.94 -2.32
C LEU A 128 15.33 -12.00 -0.79
N THR A 129 14.25 -11.63 -0.10
CA THR A 129 14.20 -11.69 1.37
C THR A 129 14.01 -13.09 1.90
N SER A 130 13.29 -13.98 1.20
CA SER A 130 13.24 -15.40 1.58
C SER A 130 14.62 -16.04 1.51
N ASP A 131 15.36 -15.81 0.41
CA ASP A 131 16.73 -16.32 0.25
C ASP A 131 17.68 -15.76 1.33
N LEU A 132 17.45 -14.52 1.77
CA LEU A 132 18.23 -13.92 2.84
C LEU A 132 17.93 -14.55 4.21
N LEU A 133 16.65 -14.73 4.52
CA LEU A 133 16.20 -15.27 5.80
C LEU A 133 16.55 -16.76 5.96
N GLU A 134 16.71 -17.50 4.86
CA GLU A 134 17.27 -18.86 4.90
C GLU A 134 18.73 -18.87 5.38
N LYS A 135 19.51 -17.83 5.05
CA LYS A 135 20.92 -17.70 5.43
C LYS A 135 21.09 -17.07 6.82
N ASP A 136 20.33 -16.03 7.11
CA ASP A 136 20.31 -15.33 8.38
C ASP A 136 18.87 -15.09 8.86
N PRO A 137 18.31 -16.05 9.63
CA PRO A 137 16.96 -15.93 10.17
C PRO A 137 16.78 -14.76 11.15
N PHE A 138 17.87 -14.20 11.67
CA PHE A 138 17.84 -13.22 12.77
C PHE A 138 18.00 -11.78 12.30
N HIS A 139 18.09 -11.54 10.99
CA HIS A 139 18.30 -10.21 10.43
C HIS A 139 17.02 -9.34 10.49
N LEU A 140 16.90 -8.51 11.54
CA LEU A 140 15.67 -7.75 11.85
C LEU A 140 15.18 -6.85 10.69
N LYS A 141 16.07 -6.16 9.98
CA LYS A 141 15.68 -5.24 8.88
C LYS A 141 15.02 -6.00 7.73
N CYS A 142 15.59 -7.15 7.36
CA CYS A 142 15.06 -8.01 6.32
C CYS A 142 13.74 -8.64 6.74
N THR A 143 13.63 -9.12 7.99
CA THR A 143 12.36 -9.63 8.50
C THR A 143 11.25 -8.59 8.36
N LEU A 144 11.54 -7.33 8.67
CA LEU A 144 10.57 -6.24 8.52
C LEU A 144 10.16 -6.00 7.07
N VAL A 145 11.14 -5.96 6.15
CA VAL A 145 10.89 -5.77 4.72
C VAL A 145 10.13 -6.95 4.12
N HIS A 146 10.46 -8.18 4.54
CA HIS A 146 9.77 -9.39 4.15
C HIS A 146 8.30 -9.38 4.59
N ILE A 147 8.03 -9.00 5.84
CA ILE A 147 6.66 -8.84 6.36
C ILE A 147 5.88 -7.81 5.53
N ALA A 148 6.49 -6.67 5.19
CA ALA A 148 5.87 -5.65 4.37
C ALA A 148 5.54 -6.17 2.96
N ALA A 149 6.50 -6.83 2.30
CA ALA A 149 6.28 -7.43 0.99
C ALA A 149 5.19 -8.52 1.01
N ALA A 150 5.20 -9.40 2.02
CA ALA A 150 4.20 -10.45 2.20
C ALA A 150 2.79 -9.87 2.44
N MET A 151 2.71 -8.76 3.17
CA MET A 151 1.46 -8.03 3.41
C MET A 151 0.88 -7.47 2.11
N GLU A 152 1.70 -6.83 1.29
CA GLU A 152 1.29 -6.24 0.00
C GLU A 152 0.92 -7.32 -1.03
N LEU A 153 1.61 -8.47 -1.02
CA LEU A 153 1.28 -9.63 -1.84
C LEU A 153 0.03 -10.38 -1.35
N GLY A 154 -0.43 -10.14 -0.12
CA GLY A 154 -1.59 -10.82 0.46
C GLY A 154 -1.32 -12.28 0.86
N ASN A 155 -0.05 -12.68 1.00
CA ASN A 155 0.35 -14.02 1.44
C ASN A 155 0.14 -14.20 2.95
N SER A 156 -1.13 -14.29 3.35
CA SER A 156 -1.55 -14.38 4.75
C SER A 156 -1.05 -15.65 5.47
N ASN A 157 -0.91 -16.77 4.75
CA ASN A 157 -0.43 -18.05 5.30
C ASN A 157 1.03 -17.96 5.77
N GLU A 158 1.91 -17.51 4.90
CA GLU A 158 3.35 -17.36 5.22
C GLU A 158 3.53 -16.33 6.34
N LEU A 159 2.82 -15.21 6.23
CA LEU A 159 2.87 -14.16 7.24
C LEU A 159 2.39 -14.65 8.61
N TYR A 160 1.38 -15.54 8.65
CA TYR A 160 0.92 -16.16 9.89
C TYR A 160 1.98 -17.09 10.50
N LEU A 161 2.60 -17.95 9.69
CA LEU A 161 3.67 -18.84 10.14
C LEU A 161 4.84 -18.05 10.71
N MET A 162 5.33 -17.06 9.97
CA MET A 162 6.40 -16.18 10.40
C MET A 162 6.04 -15.42 11.69
N ALA A 163 4.86 -14.81 11.76
CA ALA A 163 4.41 -14.11 12.96
C ALA A 163 4.34 -15.04 14.18
N SER A 164 3.87 -16.28 14.00
CA SER A 164 3.79 -17.26 15.09
C SER A 164 5.17 -17.68 15.61
N ASN A 165 6.16 -17.82 14.72
CA ASN A 165 7.54 -18.12 15.09
C ASN A 165 8.17 -16.93 15.83
N LEU A 166 8.01 -15.72 15.30
CA LEU A 166 8.53 -14.50 15.95
C LEU A 166 7.98 -14.27 17.35
N VAL A 167 6.70 -14.59 17.59
CA VAL A 167 6.10 -14.48 18.94
C VAL A 167 6.66 -15.52 19.90
N LYS A 168 6.96 -16.73 19.43
CA LYS A 168 7.59 -17.78 20.24
C LYS A 168 9.03 -17.42 20.60
N ASP A 169 9.80 -16.95 19.63
CA ASP A 169 11.22 -16.67 19.78
C ASP A 169 11.45 -15.34 20.52
N TYR A 170 10.65 -14.32 20.23
CA TYR A 170 10.82 -12.96 20.74
C TYR A 170 9.49 -12.33 21.20
N PRO A 171 8.89 -12.78 22.31
CA PRO A 171 7.61 -12.24 22.79
C PRO A 171 7.68 -10.78 23.28
N GLN A 172 8.88 -10.30 23.63
CA GLN A 172 9.10 -8.94 24.15
C GLN A 172 9.43 -7.91 23.05
N LYS A 173 9.68 -8.35 21.82
CA LYS A 173 9.99 -7.43 20.71
C LYS A 173 8.70 -6.90 20.07
N ALA A 174 8.67 -5.60 19.79
CA ALA A 174 7.55 -4.97 19.07
C ALA A 174 7.35 -5.56 17.66
N LEU A 175 8.44 -5.96 17.00
CA LEU A 175 8.43 -6.58 15.66
C LEU A 175 7.50 -7.82 15.59
N SER A 176 7.50 -8.66 16.62
CA SER A 176 6.71 -9.89 16.65
C SER A 176 5.22 -9.60 16.69
N TRP A 177 4.80 -8.65 17.52
CA TRP A 177 3.39 -8.23 17.60
C TRP A 177 2.95 -7.42 16.38
N PHE A 178 3.88 -6.68 15.76
CA PHE A 178 3.66 -6.04 14.48
C PHE A 178 3.36 -7.06 13.37
N ALA A 179 4.14 -8.14 13.26
CA ALA A 179 3.90 -9.22 12.30
C ALA A 179 2.50 -9.84 12.45
N VAL A 180 2.06 -10.09 13.69
CA VAL A 180 0.70 -10.57 13.99
C VAL A 180 -0.36 -9.55 13.55
N GLY A 181 -0.15 -8.27 13.86
CA GLY A 181 -1.03 -7.18 13.43
C GLY A 181 -1.16 -7.11 11.91
N CYS A 182 -0.05 -7.31 11.19
CA CYS A 182 -0.02 -7.37 9.73
C CYS A 182 -0.80 -8.56 9.18
N CYS A 183 -0.65 -9.75 9.77
CA CYS A 183 -1.41 -10.94 9.39
C CYS A 183 -2.94 -10.69 9.49
N TYR A 184 -3.39 -10.15 10.62
CA TYR A 184 -4.81 -9.81 10.79
C TYR A 184 -5.29 -8.70 9.85
N TYR A 185 -4.42 -7.76 9.49
CA TYR A 185 -4.72 -6.73 8.51
C TYR A 185 -4.95 -7.34 7.12
N CYS A 186 -4.13 -8.30 6.68
CA CYS A 186 -4.31 -9.02 5.42
C CYS A 186 -5.64 -9.79 5.39
N ILE A 187 -6.07 -10.36 6.53
CA ILE A 187 -7.35 -11.06 6.68
C ILE A 187 -8.53 -10.06 6.81
N LYS A 188 -8.27 -8.74 6.73
CA LYS A 188 -9.26 -7.65 6.88
C LYS A 188 -9.94 -7.63 8.26
N LYS A 189 -9.33 -8.23 9.28
CA LYS A 189 -9.78 -8.17 10.68
C LYS A 189 -9.13 -6.97 11.37
N TYR A 190 -9.54 -5.77 10.95
CA TYR A 190 -8.92 -4.51 11.37
C TYR A 190 -9.01 -4.28 12.89
N ASP A 191 -10.07 -4.72 13.57
CA ASP A 191 -10.20 -4.56 15.03
C ASP A 191 -9.12 -5.30 15.82
N GLN A 192 -8.86 -6.56 15.43
CA GLN A 192 -7.82 -7.35 16.08
C GLN A 192 -6.44 -6.81 15.71
N SER A 193 -6.25 -6.43 14.45
CA SER A 193 -5.02 -5.79 13.97
C SER A 193 -4.68 -4.55 14.81
N ARG A 194 -5.65 -3.67 15.10
CA ARG A 194 -5.48 -2.49 15.98
C ARG A 194 -4.99 -2.87 17.38
N ARG A 195 -5.55 -3.91 17.99
CA ARG A 195 -5.13 -4.37 19.33
C ARG A 195 -3.67 -4.81 19.33
N TYR A 196 -3.24 -5.55 18.32
CA TYR A 196 -1.85 -6.01 18.22
C TYR A 196 -0.87 -4.90 17.85
N PHE A 197 -1.25 -3.95 16.99
CA PHE A 197 -0.44 -2.77 16.74
C PHE A 197 -0.32 -1.89 17.99
N SER A 198 -1.40 -1.70 18.75
CA SER A 198 -1.35 -0.98 20.04
C SER A 198 -0.44 -1.69 21.04
N LYS A 199 -0.40 -3.03 21.03
CA LYS A 199 0.54 -3.80 21.86
C LYS A 199 1.99 -3.58 21.40
N ALA A 200 2.24 -3.60 20.09
CA ALA A 200 3.57 -3.33 19.53
C ALA A 200 4.08 -1.93 19.91
N THR A 201 3.25 -0.89 19.79
CA THR A 201 3.62 0.48 20.16
C THR A 201 3.77 0.69 21.67
N SER A 202 3.11 -0.14 22.50
CA SER A 202 3.29 -0.11 23.95
C SER A 202 4.62 -0.76 24.39
N LEU A 203 5.11 -1.75 23.63
CA LEU A 203 6.40 -2.38 23.87
C LEU A 203 7.56 -1.49 23.40
N ASP A 204 7.42 -0.92 22.20
CA ASP A 204 8.39 0.02 21.66
C ASP A 204 7.66 1.21 21.00
N GLY A 205 7.66 2.33 21.72
CA GLY A 205 7.08 3.58 21.23
C GLY A 205 7.86 4.23 20.10
N THR A 206 9.13 3.84 19.90
CA THR A 206 10.01 4.37 18.85
C THR A 206 9.91 3.60 17.54
N PHE A 207 9.21 2.46 17.54
CA PHE A 207 9.04 1.61 16.37
C PHE A 207 8.01 2.21 15.39
N ALA A 208 8.49 3.08 14.50
CA ALA A 208 7.69 3.81 13.52
C ALA A 208 6.80 2.92 12.61
N PRO A 209 7.25 1.74 12.13
CA PRO A 209 6.42 0.88 11.29
C PRO A 209 5.13 0.41 11.97
N ALA A 210 5.12 0.20 13.29
CA ALA A 210 3.88 -0.13 14.01
C ALA A 210 2.89 1.04 14.05
N TRP A 211 3.37 2.28 14.19
CA TRP A 211 2.51 3.47 14.12
C TRP A 211 1.89 3.64 12.73
N ILE A 212 2.65 3.34 11.67
CA ILE A 212 2.13 3.34 10.29
C ILE A 212 1.06 2.25 10.13
N GLY A 213 1.34 1.01 10.57
CA GLY A 213 0.36 -0.09 10.53
C GLY A 213 -0.92 0.23 11.31
N PHE A 214 -0.77 0.89 12.47
CA PHE A 214 -1.90 1.34 13.28
C PHE A 214 -2.74 2.39 12.55
N GLY A 215 -2.11 3.36 11.88
CA GLY A 215 -2.78 4.34 11.03
C GLY A 215 -3.52 3.68 9.87
N ASN A 216 -2.90 2.72 9.18
CA ASN A 216 -3.51 1.98 8.09
C ASN A 216 -4.77 1.23 8.53
N ALA A 217 -4.73 0.62 9.72
CA ALA A 217 -5.88 -0.09 10.28
C ALA A 217 -7.05 0.85 10.61
N TYR A 218 -6.79 2.08 11.09
CA TYR A 218 -7.85 3.08 11.29
C TYR A 218 -8.38 3.64 9.97
N ALA A 219 -7.50 3.89 9.00
CA ALA A 219 -7.89 4.35 7.67
C ALA A 219 -8.82 3.35 6.96
N ALA A 220 -8.55 2.05 7.13
CA ALA A 220 -9.40 0.98 6.59
C ALA A 220 -10.80 0.90 7.23
N GLN A 221 -10.98 1.46 8.43
CA GLN A 221 -12.27 1.56 9.13
C GLN A 221 -12.94 2.93 8.98
N GLU A 222 -12.44 3.80 8.09
CA GLU A 222 -12.96 5.16 7.89
C GLU A 222 -12.82 6.10 9.11
N GLU A 223 -12.00 5.72 10.11
CA GLU A 223 -11.68 6.54 11.28
C GLU A 223 -10.48 7.47 11.00
N GLY A 224 -10.69 8.42 10.07
CA GLY A 224 -9.63 9.30 9.56
C GLY A 224 -8.90 10.13 10.61
N ASP A 225 -9.59 10.65 11.61
CA ASP A 225 -8.99 11.51 12.65
C ASP A 225 -7.93 10.75 13.49
N LYS A 226 -8.25 9.51 13.86
CA LYS A 226 -7.33 8.65 14.63
C LYS A 226 -6.16 8.19 13.76
N ALA A 227 -6.42 7.86 12.49
CA ALA A 227 -5.37 7.55 11.53
C ALA A 227 -4.37 8.69 11.39
N MET A 228 -4.85 9.94 11.24
CA MET A 228 -4.01 11.13 11.15
C MET A 228 -3.17 11.35 12.40
N SER A 229 -3.72 11.11 13.58
CA SER A 229 -2.94 11.17 14.83
C SER A 229 -1.80 10.15 14.84
N ALA A 230 -2.06 8.90 14.44
CA ALA A 230 -1.04 7.85 14.38
C ALA A 230 0.07 8.18 13.37
N TYR A 231 -0.28 8.66 12.18
CA TYR A 231 0.70 9.08 11.17
C TYR A 231 1.53 10.28 11.62
N ARG A 232 0.95 11.25 12.35
CA ARG A 232 1.73 12.36 12.92
C ARG A 232 2.76 11.87 13.93
N THR A 233 2.41 10.88 14.76
CA THR A 233 3.37 10.26 15.68
C THR A 233 4.47 9.54 14.91
N ALA A 234 4.13 8.76 13.89
CA ALA A 234 5.14 8.09 13.04
C ALA A 234 6.09 9.12 12.38
N ALA A 235 5.55 10.21 11.84
CA ALA A 235 6.35 11.26 11.21
C ALA A 235 7.33 11.94 12.17
N ARG A 236 6.99 12.07 13.46
CA ARG A 236 7.91 12.59 14.48
C ARG A 236 9.07 11.65 14.79
N LEU A 237 8.88 10.35 14.60
CA LEU A 237 9.91 9.34 14.85
C LEU A 237 10.95 9.31 13.72
N PHE A 238 10.57 9.69 12.50
CA PHE A 238 11.49 9.89 11.38
C PHE A 238 12.12 11.30 11.45
N SER A 239 13.04 11.52 12.37
CA SER A 239 13.92 12.70 12.30
C SER A 239 15.04 12.42 11.30
N GLY A 240 15.11 13.25 10.24
CA GLY A 240 16.03 13.09 9.10
C GLY A 240 17.51 13.21 9.43
#